data_AF-G1XPC2-F1
#
_entry.id   AF-G1XPC2-F1
#
_cell.length_a   1.000
_cell.length_b   1.000
_cell.length_c   1.000
_cell.angle_alpha   90.00
_cell.angle_beta   90.00
_cell.angle_gamma   90.00
#
_symmetry.space_group_name_H-M   'P 1'
#
loop_
_entity.id
_entity.type
_entity.pdbx_description
1 polymer ?
#
loop_
_entity_poly.entity_id
_entity_poly.type
_entity_poly.pdbx_seq_one_letter_code
_entity_poly.pdbx_strand_id
1 'polypeptide(L)'
;MQILNSAVALAVLSLVSPISGHVAIIGARGDQERAVNGQAFGITSQTHVLYDGKLVGFRSGDARWPFQKDTTVFASPAVPWKLPGCWLDKKGKKVCHKEKYLVPVRRKYFDGGCGVTLHTVGQYAKYRDALWNTEKAVHRTAKFFQQPVKPGAMVNVSLELTHSIKIDKLTTAAAGGFIKMTMHEVNKTVVEGSGGGFRCFVDSTGLGRTFPTRLKLTPGALPAGVKPNKEGTKQWHMMVYLPTSLDCKGSHNGRKSICIIRCQDRSEDGPFGGCVPFQQLRPGDKDYSPPKPQPTNIPEPEPAPIQSAQTPKPTPSNTPSKSTTSLPQETEVVDYGDEGSDYSDEPEPYDSYY
;
A
#
# COMPACT_ATOMS: atom_id res chain seq x y z
N MET A 1 -12.29 -5.15 -58.39
CA MET A 1 -11.04 -4.74 -57.70
C MET A 1 -11.20 -3.27 -57.38
N GLN A 2 -11.17 -2.75 -56.15
CA GLN A 2 -10.58 -3.19 -54.90
C GLN A 2 -11.51 -2.85 -53.72
N ILE A 3 -11.52 -3.72 -52.71
CA ILE A 3 -12.15 -3.53 -51.40
C ILE A 3 -11.04 -3.04 -50.46
N LEU A 4 -11.11 -1.80 -49.99
CA LEU A 4 -10.28 -1.20 -48.92
C LEU A 4 -11.15 -0.05 -48.34
N ASN A 5 -11.34 0.21 -47.05
CA ASN A 5 -10.72 -0.23 -45.79
C ASN A 5 -11.71 0.04 -44.65
N SER A 6 -12.12 -0.99 -43.91
CA SER A 6 -12.81 -0.84 -42.61
C SER A 6 -12.14 -1.76 -41.59
N ALA A 7 -10.90 -1.46 -41.21
CA ALA A 7 -10.17 -2.30 -40.25
C ALA A 7 -9.03 -1.56 -39.55
N VAL A 8 -9.22 -0.32 -39.07
CA VAL A 8 -8.25 0.32 -38.16
C VAL A 8 -8.99 1.21 -37.16
N ALA A 9 -9.67 0.61 -36.18
CA ALA A 9 -10.19 1.35 -35.03
C ALA A 9 -10.26 0.51 -33.74
N LEU A 10 -9.61 -0.66 -33.68
CA LEU A 10 -9.77 -1.61 -32.57
C LEU A 10 -8.46 -2.10 -31.93
N ALA A 11 -7.34 -1.42 -32.18
CA ALA A 11 -6.02 -1.86 -31.71
C ALA A 11 -5.20 -0.77 -30.97
N VAL A 12 -5.85 0.23 -30.36
CA VAL A 12 -5.14 1.28 -29.57
C VAL A 12 -5.49 1.25 -28.07
N LEU A 13 -6.47 0.45 -27.62
CA LEU A 13 -6.80 0.33 -26.19
C LEU A 13 -5.99 -0.71 -25.41
N SER A 14 -5.07 -1.45 -26.05
CA SER A 14 -4.29 -2.51 -25.39
C SER A 14 -2.84 -2.13 -25.03
N LEU A 15 -2.43 -0.86 -25.23
CA LEU A 15 -1.03 -0.43 -25.04
C LEU A 15 -0.81 0.52 -23.86
N VAL A 16 -1.84 0.77 -23.03
CA VAL A 16 -1.62 1.48 -21.77
C VAL A 16 -1.15 0.47 -20.74
N SER A 17 0.16 0.40 -20.51
CA SER A 17 0.74 -0.29 -19.36
C SER A 17 -0.07 0.06 -18.11
N PRO A 18 -0.57 -0.90 -17.30
CA PRO A 18 -1.35 -0.56 -16.13
C PRO A 18 -0.46 0.21 -15.15
N ILE A 19 -0.63 1.53 -15.10
CA ILE A 19 0.05 2.39 -14.15
C ILE A 19 -0.41 1.95 -12.75
N SER A 20 0.47 1.22 -12.09
CA SER A 20 0.44 0.69 -10.73
C SER A 20 -0.35 1.53 -9.72
N GLY A 21 -1.63 1.19 -9.50
CA GLY A 21 -2.49 1.82 -8.50
C GLY A 21 -2.08 1.44 -7.08
N HIS A 22 -1.15 2.18 -6.49
CA HIS A 22 -0.76 1.95 -5.09
C HIS A 22 -1.94 2.28 -4.18
N VAL A 23 -2.34 1.31 -3.36
CA VAL A 23 -3.46 1.47 -2.45
C VAL A 23 -3.19 0.84 -1.10
N ALA A 24 -3.59 1.55 -0.06
CA ALA A 24 -3.46 1.13 1.33
C ALA A 24 -4.84 0.94 1.96
N ILE A 25 -5.09 -0.19 2.62
CA ILE A 25 -6.36 -0.41 3.33
C ILE A 25 -6.23 0.15 4.75
N ILE A 26 -6.61 1.42 4.90
CA ILE A 26 -6.41 2.22 6.12
C ILE A 26 -7.58 2.12 7.11
N GLY A 27 -8.65 1.42 6.75
CA GLY A 27 -9.82 1.23 7.60
C GLY A 27 -10.52 -0.08 7.29
N ALA A 28 -11.08 -0.73 8.31
CA ALA A 28 -11.88 -1.94 8.19
C ALA A 28 -12.94 -1.99 9.29
N ARG A 29 -14.21 -1.90 8.90
CA ARG A 29 -15.36 -1.92 9.80
C ARG A 29 -16.29 -3.05 9.42
N GLY A 30 -16.51 -4.00 10.32
CA GLY A 30 -17.48 -5.07 10.12
C GLY A 30 -18.90 -4.67 10.51
N ASP A 31 -19.82 -5.61 10.38
CA ASP A 31 -21.26 -5.39 10.51
C ASP A 31 -21.79 -5.43 11.95
N GLN A 32 -20.97 -5.85 12.92
CA GLN A 32 -21.32 -6.02 14.33
C GLN A 32 -21.43 -4.70 15.12
N GLU A 33 -22.14 -4.73 16.25
CA GLU A 33 -22.45 -3.55 17.08
C GLU A 33 -21.22 -2.82 17.59
N ARG A 34 -20.23 -3.56 18.09
CA ARG A 34 -18.91 -3.00 18.40
C ARG A 34 -18.13 -2.83 17.11
N ALA A 35 -18.51 -1.84 16.31
CA ALA A 35 -17.91 -1.58 15.02
C ALA A 35 -16.53 -0.93 15.17
N VAL A 36 -15.56 -1.73 15.62
CA VAL A 36 -14.15 -1.36 15.73
C VAL A 36 -13.62 -1.09 14.33
N ASN A 37 -13.01 0.08 14.15
CA ASN A 37 -12.31 0.42 12.91
C ASN A 37 -10.87 -0.11 12.98
N GLY A 38 -10.67 -1.31 12.44
CA GLY A 38 -9.36 -1.90 12.22
C GLY A 38 -8.68 -1.35 10.97
N GLN A 39 -7.57 -1.97 10.57
CA GLN A 39 -6.82 -1.62 9.37
C GLN A 39 -6.08 -2.86 8.84
N ALA A 40 -5.53 -2.79 7.63
CA ALA A 40 -4.63 -3.83 7.16
C ALA A 40 -3.31 -3.85 7.92
N PHE A 41 -2.68 -5.02 7.99
CA PHE A 41 -1.33 -5.18 8.48
C PHE A 41 -0.32 -4.33 7.69
N GLY A 42 0.71 -3.85 8.38
CA GLY A 42 1.76 -3.02 7.78
C GLY A 42 1.37 -1.56 7.55
N ILE A 43 0.12 -1.17 7.86
CA ILE A 43 -0.31 0.23 7.85
C ILE A 43 0.21 0.96 9.10
N THR A 44 0.96 2.04 8.90
CA THR A 44 1.55 2.80 10.00
C THR A 44 0.69 4.03 10.28
N SER A 45 -0.19 3.97 11.27
CA SER A 45 -1.12 5.07 11.59
C SER A 45 -0.49 6.16 12.48
N GLN A 46 0.80 6.48 12.32
CA GLN A 46 1.65 7.25 13.26
C GLN A 46 2.11 6.52 14.52
N THR A 47 1.67 5.28 14.75
CA THR A 47 2.07 4.53 15.94
C THR A 47 2.10 3.03 15.63
N HIS A 48 3.31 2.48 15.72
CA HIS A 48 3.63 1.07 15.94
C HIS A 48 3.59 0.09 14.75
N VAL A 49 4.75 -0.06 14.10
CA VAL A 49 5.14 -1.36 13.51
C VAL A 49 5.96 -2.12 14.54
N LEU A 50 5.65 -3.41 14.71
CA LEU A 50 6.45 -4.34 15.50
C LEU A 50 7.32 -5.18 14.58
N TYR A 51 8.64 -5.10 14.74
CA TYR A 51 9.59 -6.03 14.12
C TYR A 51 10.29 -6.80 15.23
N ASP A 52 10.21 -8.14 15.18
CA ASP A 52 10.81 -9.03 16.19
C ASP A 52 10.36 -8.72 17.64
N GLY A 53 9.06 -8.47 17.82
CA GLY A 53 8.48 -8.13 19.13
C GLY A 53 8.81 -6.73 19.65
N LYS A 54 9.62 -5.94 18.94
CA LYS A 54 10.02 -4.57 19.34
C LYS A 54 9.30 -3.52 18.52
N LEU A 55 8.96 -2.40 19.17
CA LEU A 55 8.42 -1.21 18.51
C LEU A 55 9.52 -0.53 17.69
N VAL A 56 9.35 -0.44 16.36
CA VAL A 56 10.44 0.00 15.45
C VAL A 56 10.20 1.30 14.67
N GLY A 57 9.22 2.14 15.02
CA GLY A 57 9.22 3.52 14.51
C GLY A 57 7.92 4.31 14.62
N PHE A 58 8.07 5.63 14.48
CA PHE A 58 7.03 6.65 14.38
C PHE A 58 7.10 7.34 13.01
N ARG A 59 5.99 7.90 12.53
CA ARG A 59 5.99 8.83 11.38
C ARG A 59 6.67 10.13 11.84
N SER A 60 7.92 10.39 11.47
CA SER A 60 8.44 11.78 11.42
C SER A 60 8.05 12.39 10.08
N GLY A 61 7.72 13.68 10.08
CA GLY A 61 7.16 14.46 8.96
C GLY A 61 8.06 14.62 7.73
N ASP A 62 9.11 13.83 7.58
CA ASP A 62 10.12 13.93 6.51
C ASP A 62 10.01 12.78 5.50
N ALA A 63 9.02 11.89 5.65
CA ALA A 63 8.80 10.80 4.72
C ALA A 63 8.25 11.34 3.39
N ARG A 64 9.13 11.46 2.39
CA ARG A 64 8.73 11.66 0.99
C ARG A 64 7.65 10.62 0.65
N TRP A 65 6.42 11.11 0.47
CA TRP A 65 5.17 10.39 0.16
C TRP A 65 4.51 9.66 1.34
N PRO A 66 3.48 10.24 1.99
CA PRO A 66 2.67 9.50 2.96
C PRO A 66 2.04 8.26 2.29
N PHE A 67 2.00 7.13 2.98
CA PHE A 67 1.43 5.83 2.55
C PHE A 67 2.19 5.02 1.49
N GLN A 68 3.13 5.58 0.73
CA GLN A 68 3.92 4.78 -0.24
C GLN A 68 4.79 3.71 0.46
N LYS A 69 5.28 4.01 1.68
CA LYS A 69 6.03 3.03 2.48
C LYS A 69 5.19 1.93 3.10
N ASP A 70 3.88 2.19 3.25
CA ASP A 70 2.93 1.35 3.98
C ASP A 70 2.04 0.54 3.02
N THR A 71 2.15 0.83 1.72
CA THR A 71 1.46 0.06 0.69
C THR A 71 1.99 -1.36 0.70
N THR A 72 1.10 -2.33 0.93
CA THR A 72 1.46 -3.73 0.85
C THR A 72 1.54 -4.15 -0.61
N VAL A 73 2.64 -4.80 -0.97
CA VAL A 73 2.86 -5.43 -2.27
C VAL A 73 3.00 -6.94 -2.07
N PHE A 74 2.29 -7.70 -2.91
CA PHE A 74 2.31 -9.16 -2.89
C PHE A 74 3.31 -9.72 -3.92
N ALA A 75 4.53 -9.16 -3.94
CA ALA A 75 5.56 -9.53 -4.88
C ALA A 75 6.98 -9.34 -4.32
N SER A 76 7.92 -10.08 -4.91
CA SER A 76 9.36 -9.97 -4.71
C SER A 76 10.04 -9.77 -6.07
N PRO A 77 10.86 -8.73 -6.27
CA PRO A 77 11.20 -7.68 -5.31
C PRO A 77 10.00 -6.77 -4.97
N ALA A 78 10.13 -6.04 -3.86
CA ALA A 78 9.09 -5.12 -3.38
C ALA A 78 8.87 -3.94 -4.34
N VAL A 79 9.97 -3.40 -4.87
CA VAL A 79 9.98 -2.43 -5.98
C VAL A 79 10.41 -3.18 -7.23
N PRO A 80 9.70 -3.08 -8.37
CA PRO A 80 10.15 -3.72 -9.59
C PRO A 80 11.57 -3.26 -9.93
N TRP A 81 12.38 -4.23 -10.36
CA TRP A 81 13.72 -3.92 -10.80
C TRP A 81 13.64 -3.07 -12.08
N LYS A 82 14.33 -1.94 -12.06
CA LYS A 82 14.62 -1.12 -13.24
C LYS A 82 16.12 -0.89 -13.22
N LEU A 83 16.76 -0.91 -14.39
CA LEU A 83 18.19 -0.66 -14.51
C LEU A 83 18.53 0.63 -13.75
N PRO A 84 19.30 0.55 -12.65
CA PRO A 84 19.58 1.73 -11.87
C PRO A 84 20.44 2.72 -12.67
N GLY A 85 19.90 3.91 -12.96
CA GLY A 85 20.55 4.91 -13.80
C GLY A 85 21.78 5.57 -13.17
N CYS A 86 22.57 6.26 -13.98
CA CYS A 86 23.60 7.17 -13.48
C CYS A 86 23.03 8.61 -13.43
N TRP A 87 23.51 9.42 -12.50
CA TRP A 87 23.15 10.84 -12.41
C TRP A 87 24.41 11.70 -12.24
N LEU A 88 24.29 13.00 -12.49
CA LEU A 88 25.35 13.94 -12.17
C LEU A 88 25.17 14.42 -10.72
N ASP A 89 26.24 14.41 -9.92
CA ASP A 89 26.22 15.05 -8.61
C ASP A 89 26.24 16.59 -8.74
N LYS A 90 26.16 17.29 -7.60
CA LYS A 90 26.19 18.77 -7.55
C LYS A 90 27.46 19.39 -8.17
N LYS A 91 28.49 18.59 -8.43
CA LYS A 91 29.76 19.01 -9.05
C LYS A 91 29.86 18.56 -10.51
N GLY A 92 28.78 18.05 -11.11
CA GLY A 92 28.76 17.55 -12.47
C GLY A 92 29.44 16.19 -12.65
N LYS A 93 29.76 15.46 -11.57
CA LYS A 93 30.40 14.13 -11.68
C LYS A 93 29.34 13.05 -11.87
N LYS A 94 29.52 12.19 -12.88
CA LYS A 94 28.68 11.00 -13.09
C LYS A 94 28.84 10.03 -11.92
N VAL A 95 27.74 9.76 -11.23
CA VAL A 95 27.61 8.77 -10.17
C VAL A 95 26.66 7.69 -10.64
N CYS A 96 27.13 6.45 -10.68
CA CYS A 96 26.34 5.29 -11.06
C CYS A 96 26.07 4.40 -9.84
N HIS A 97 25.07 3.53 -9.94
CA HIS A 97 24.91 2.45 -8.98
C HIS A 97 26.11 1.49 -9.03
N LYS A 98 26.38 0.85 -7.88
CA LYS A 98 27.40 -0.21 -7.82
C LYS A 98 27.01 -1.34 -8.77
N GLU A 99 27.99 -1.86 -9.52
CA GLU A 99 27.80 -2.88 -10.55
C GLU A 99 27.04 -4.13 -10.06
N LYS A 100 27.32 -4.58 -8.84
CA LYS A 100 26.61 -5.69 -8.18
C LYS A 100 25.10 -5.48 -8.00
N TYR A 101 24.58 -4.26 -8.18
CA TYR A 101 23.14 -3.96 -8.14
C TYR A 101 22.50 -3.83 -9.53
N LEU A 102 23.30 -3.94 -10.60
CA LEU A 102 22.85 -3.88 -11.99
C LEU A 102 22.39 -5.24 -12.52
N VAL A 103 22.32 -6.27 -11.66
CA VAL A 103 21.80 -7.60 -12.04
C VAL A 103 20.27 -7.54 -12.12
N PRO A 104 19.66 -7.85 -13.28
CA PRO A 104 18.21 -7.90 -13.42
C PRO A 104 17.58 -8.89 -12.45
N VAL A 105 16.52 -8.45 -11.75
CA VAL A 105 15.77 -9.31 -10.83
C VAL A 105 14.36 -9.49 -11.36
N ARG A 106 14.04 -10.71 -11.82
CA ARG A 106 12.68 -11.06 -12.25
C ARG A 106 11.71 -11.03 -11.07
N ARG A 107 10.55 -10.43 -11.29
CA ARG A 107 9.49 -10.38 -10.30
C ARG A 107 8.75 -11.70 -10.17
N LYS A 108 8.46 -12.07 -8.93
CA LYS A 108 7.63 -13.22 -8.55
C LYS A 108 6.56 -12.77 -7.56
N TYR A 109 5.32 -13.19 -7.79
CA TYR A 109 4.22 -12.91 -6.86
C TYR A 109 4.21 -13.91 -5.70
N PHE A 110 3.69 -13.49 -4.56
CA PHE A 110 3.56 -14.37 -3.40
C PHE A 110 2.27 -15.18 -3.48
N ASP A 111 2.39 -16.50 -3.47
CA ASP A 111 1.24 -17.43 -3.46
C ASP A 111 0.46 -17.40 -2.13
N GLY A 112 1.12 -16.94 -1.06
CA GLY A 112 0.57 -16.86 0.28
C GLY A 112 1.13 -15.67 1.06
N GLY A 113 0.84 -15.60 2.36
CA GLY A 113 1.34 -14.53 3.21
C GLY A 113 0.61 -13.20 3.01
N CYS A 114 1.02 -12.24 3.85
CA CYS A 114 0.49 -10.87 3.87
C CYS A 114 1.38 -9.84 3.17
N GLY A 115 2.22 -10.31 2.24
CA GLY A 115 3.07 -9.45 1.43
C GLY A 115 4.17 -8.75 2.22
N VAL A 116 4.69 -7.69 1.61
CA VAL A 116 5.68 -6.79 2.19
C VAL A 116 5.27 -5.35 1.99
N THR A 117 5.76 -4.47 2.85
CA THR A 117 5.77 -3.03 2.64
C THR A 117 7.21 -2.54 2.54
N LEU A 118 7.45 -1.36 1.95
CA LEU A 118 8.79 -0.76 2.00
C LEU A 118 9.23 -0.50 3.44
N HIS A 119 8.28 -0.27 4.36
CA HIS A 119 8.59 -0.22 5.77
C HIS A 119 9.19 -1.54 6.28
N THR A 120 8.52 -2.68 6.07
CA THR A 120 8.99 -3.99 6.56
C THR A 120 10.35 -4.39 5.96
N VAL A 121 10.56 -4.12 4.66
CA VAL A 121 11.85 -4.36 3.98
C VAL A 121 12.94 -3.45 4.53
N GLY A 122 12.64 -2.16 4.71
CA GLY A 122 13.59 -1.19 5.26
C GLY A 122 13.98 -1.52 6.70
N GLN A 123 13.03 -1.92 7.55
CA GLN A 123 13.32 -2.32 8.93
C GLN A 123 14.16 -3.59 8.97
N TYR A 124 13.79 -4.60 8.19
CA TYR A 124 14.61 -5.82 8.08
C TYR A 124 16.05 -5.48 7.72
N ALA A 125 16.24 -4.67 6.67
CA ALA A 125 17.56 -4.25 6.24
C ALA A 125 18.30 -3.46 7.34
N LYS A 126 17.62 -2.52 8.01
CA LYS A 126 18.19 -1.73 9.11
C LYS A 126 18.70 -2.58 10.28
N TYR A 127 17.98 -3.65 10.63
CA TYR A 127 18.32 -4.48 11.77
C TYR A 127 19.19 -5.70 11.44
N ARG A 128 19.19 -6.15 10.18
CA ARG A 128 19.84 -7.41 9.78
C ARG A 128 20.96 -7.24 8.76
N ASP A 129 21.09 -6.08 8.13
CA ASP A 129 22.14 -5.80 7.16
C ASP A 129 23.04 -4.65 7.65
N ALA A 130 24.30 -4.97 7.96
CA ALA A 130 25.30 -4.00 8.42
C ALA A 130 25.51 -2.84 7.43
N LEU A 131 25.16 -3.05 6.16
CA LEU A 131 25.34 -2.05 5.13
C LEU A 131 24.18 -1.06 5.08
N TRP A 132 23.07 -1.21 5.82
CA TRP A 132 21.99 -0.23 5.79
C TRP A 132 22.48 1.19 6.11
N ASN A 133 23.28 1.34 7.17
CA ASN A 133 23.78 2.63 7.62
C ASN A 133 24.94 3.17 6.77
N THR A 134 25.74 2.28 6.15
CA THR A 134 26.91 2.67 5.36
C THR A 134 26.61 2.81 3.86
N GLU A 135 25.50 2.24 3.40
CA GLU A 135 25.07 2.35 2.01
C GLU A 135 24.45 3.73 1.76
N LYS A 136 24.92 4.39 0.69
CA LYS A 136 24.38 5.68 0.25
C LYS A 136 22.89 5.52 -0.04
N ALA A 137 22.09 6.54 0.32
CA ALA A 137 20.64 6.52 0.16
C ALA A 137 20.20 6.10 -1.25
N VAL A 138 20.91 6.60 -2.27
CA VAL A 138 20.71 6.27 -3.69
C VAL A 138 20.82 4.77 -3.98
N HIS A 139 21.73 4.03 -3.33
CA HIS A 139 21.90 2.59 -3.58
C HIS A 139 20.96 1.74 -2.73
N ARG A 140 20.32 2.29 -1.69
CA ARG A 140 19.40 1.52 -0.82
C ARG A 140 18.21 0.98 -1.60
N THR A 141 17.67 1.74 -2.56
CA THR A 141 16.60 1.29 -3.47
C THR A 141 17.00 0.02 -4.22
N ALA A 142 18.10 0.10 -4.97
CA ALA A 142 18.57 -1.01 -5.79
C ALA A 142 18.98 -2.24 -4.97
N LYS A 143 19.49 -2.03 -3.75
CA LYS A 143 19.99 -3.08 -2.88
C LYS A 143 18.94 -3.78 -2.03
N PHE A 144 18.01 -3.03 -1.45
CA PHE A 144 17.09 -3.58 -0.45
C PHE A 144 15.69 -3.77 -1.01
N PHE A 145 15.26 -2.89 -1.91
CA PHE A 145 13.87 -2.84 -2.37
C PHE A 145 13.69 -3.48 -3.75
N GLN A 146 14.72 -3.44 -4.61
CA GLN A 146 14.73 -4.08 -5.93
C GLN A 146 15.40 -5.46 -5.96
N GLN A 147 15.78 -5.99 -4.79
CA GLN A 147 16.33 -7.34 -4.64
C GLN A 147 15.27 -8.32 -4.11
N PRO A 148 15.47 -9.65 -4.27
CA PRO A 148 14.58 -10.64 -3.71
C PRO A 148 14.31 -10.40 -2.23
N VAL A 149 13.03 -10.32 -1.88
CA VAL A 149 12.58 -10.09 -0.51
C VAL A 149 13.06 -11.25 0.37
N LYS A 150 13.70 -10.91 1.49
CA LYS A 150 14.11 -11.91 2.49
C LYS A 150 12.90 -12.36 3.30
N PRO A 151 12.76 -13.64 3.68
CA PRO A 151 11.60 -14.12 4.44
C PRO A 151 11.31 -13.33 5.71
N GLY A 152 12.35 -12.90 6.44
CA GLY A 152 12.17 -12.08 7.64
C GLY A 152 11.73 -10.64 7.39
N ALA A 153 11.71 -10.18 6.13
CA ALA A 153 11.23 -8.85 5.73
C ALA A 153 9.73 -8.84 5.40
N MET A 154 9.06 -10.00 5.45
CA MET A 154 7.63 -10.11 5.24
C MET A 154 6.84 -9.50 6.40
N VAL A 155 5.62 -9.04 6.12
CA VAL A 155 4.67 -8.66 7.17
C VAL A 155 4.47 -9.83 8.14
N ASN A 156 4.74 -9.62 9.42
CA ASN A 156 4.64 -10.65 10.45
C ASN A 156 3.23 -10.67 11.05
N VAL A 157 2.41 -11.61 10.59
CA VAL A 157 1.01 -11.77 11.00
C VAL A 157 0.84 -11.85 12.51
N SER A 158 1.67 -12.62 13.21
CA SER A 158 1.57 -12.80 14.66
C SER A 158 1.83 -11.50 15.44
N LEU A 159 2.84 -10.73 15.01
CA LEU A 159 3.15 -9.43 15.63
C LEU A 159 2.07 -8.39 15.34
N GLU A 160 1.57 -8.35 14.11
CA GLU A 160 0.53 -7.40 13.70
C GLU A 160 -0.83 -7.72 14.35
N LEU A 161 -1.18 -9.01 14.49
CA LEU A 161 -2.34 -9.45 15.28
C LEU A 161 -2.19 -9.08 16.75
N THR A 162 -1.02 -9.36 17.34
CA THR A 162 -0.72 -8.97 18.73
C THR A 162 -0.96 -7.49 18.93
N HIS A 163 -0.46 -6.67 18.01
CA HIS A 163 -0.63 -5.23 18.07
C HIS A 163 -2.10 -4.83 17.98
N SER A 164 -2.81 -5.33 16.97
CA SER A 164 -4.24 -5.02 16.72
C SER A 164 -5.12 -5.37 17.92
N ILE A 165 -4.86 -6.51 18.57
CA ILE A 165 -5.58 -6.93 19.78
C ILE A 165 -5.23 -6.02 20.96
N LYS A 166 -3.94 -5.69 21.14
CA LYS A 166 -3.47 -4.86 22.27
C LYS A 166 -4.07 -3.45 22.23
N ILE A 167 -4.23 -2.88 21.04
CA ILE A 167 -4.84 -1.54 20.87
C ILE A 167 -6.37 -1.60 20.69
N ASP A 168 -6.98 -2.77 20.86
CA ASP A 168 -8.42 -3.01 20.69
C ASP A 168 -8.98 -2.55 19.33
N LYS A 169 -8.16 -2.70 18.27
CA LYS A 169 -8.51 -2.38 16.87
C LYS A 169 -8.71 -3.61 15.99
N LEU A 170 -9.06 -4.76 16.57
CA LEU A 170 -9.42 -5.94 15.79
C LEU A 170 -10.87 -5.80 15.29
N THR A 171 -11.05 -5.75 13.97
CA THR A 171 -12.38 -5.68 13.32
C THR A 171 -13.24 -6.88 13.75
N THR A 172 -14.54 -6.68 13.92
CA THR A 172 -15.51 -7.74 14.26
C THR A 172 -16.58 -7.87 13.19
N ALA A 173 -16.93 -9.09 12.80
CA ALA A 173 -17.96 -9.37 11.80
C ALA A 173 -18.68 -10.69 12.10
N ALA A 174 -19.89 -10.90 11.60
CA ALA A 174 -20.56 -12.21 11.66
C ALA A 174 -20.47 -12.99 10.34
N ALA A 175 -20.70 -14.30 10.39
CA ALA A 175 -20.90 -15.09 9.19
C ALA A 175 -22.11 -14.58 8.40
N GLY A 176 -22.03 -14.53 7.07
CA GLY A 176 -23.04 -13.92 6.21
C GLY A 176 -23.04 -12.39 6.18
N GLY A 177 -22.28 -11.76 7.10
CA GLY A 177 -22.14 -10.32 7.20
C GLY A 177 -21.21 -9.71 6.15
N PHE A 178 -20.59 -8.59 6.51
CA PHE A 178 -19.67 -7.87 5.64
C PHE A 178 -18.57 -7.15 6.40
N ILE A 179 -17.51 -6.78 5.70
CA ILE A 179 -16.49 -5.82 6.14
C ILE A 179 -16.40 -4.69 5.12
N LYS A 180 -16.66 -3.46 5.55
CA LYS A 180 -16.40 -2.23 4.80
C LYS A 180 -14.93 -1.83 4.97
N MET A 181 -14.18 -1.87 3.88
CA MET A 181 -12.79 -1.45 3.83
C MET A 181 -12.68 -0.02 3.30
N THR A 182 -11.85 0.80 3.94
CA THR A 182 -11.48 2.14 3.47
C THR A 182 -10.10 2.06 2.83
N MET A 183 -10.05 2.33 1.54
CA MET A 183 -8.88 2.26 0.69
C MET A 183 -8.35 3.68 0.44
N HIS A 184 -7.07 3.90 0.68
CA HIS A 184 -6.39 5.16 0.39
C HIS A 184 -5.53 4.99 -0.86
N GLU A 185 -5.86 5.75 -1.89
CA GLU A 185 -5.07 5.82 -3.12
C GLU A 185 -3.81 6.66 -2.89
N VAL A 186 -2.65 6.07 -3.19
CA VAL A 186 -1.35 6.67 -2.87
C VAL A 186 -0.77 7.44 -4.05
N ASN A 187 -1.03 7.01 -5.29
CA ASN A 187 -0.55 7.67 -6.50
C ASN A 187 -1.73 8.01 -7.43
N LYS A 188 -1.63 9.13 -8.17
CA LYS A 188 -2.67 9.81 -8.99
C LYS A 188 -3.28 9.01 -10.17
N THR A 189 -3.16 7.70 -10.16
CA THR A 189 -3.56 6.84 -11.27
C THR A 189 -4.36 5.66 -10.73
N VAL A 190 -5.64 5.91 -10.49
CA VAL A 190 -6.65 4.88 -10.80
C VAL A 190 -6.67 4.74 -12.32
N VAL A 191 -6.07 3.68 -12.82
CA VAL A 191 -6.41 3.17 -14.15
C VAL A 191 -7.82 2.61 -14.02
N GLU A 192 -8.63 2.79 -15.05
CA GLU A 192 -9.82 1.96 -15.24
C GLU A 192 -9.50 0.49 -14.92
N GLY A 193 -10.19 -0.06 -13.92
CA GLY A 193 -9.96 -1.44 -13.51
C GLY A 193 -8.73 -1.72 -12.61
N SER A 194 -7.84 -0.77 -12.31
CA SER A 194 -6.72 -1.02 -11.38
C SER A 194 -7.15 -1.14 -9.92
N GLY A 195 -8.35 -0.65 -9.56
CA GLY A 195 -9.02 -1.17 -8.38
C GLY A 195 -10.46 -1.63 -8.57
N GLY A 196 -10.97 -1.63 -9.81
CA GLY A 196 -12.09 -2.49 -10.23
C GLY A 196 -11.73 -3.98 -10.32
N GLY A 197 -10.45 -4.32 -10.17
CA GLY A 197 -9.91 -5.68 -10.26
C GLY A 197 -9.60 -6.36 -8.92
N PHE A 198 -9.99 -5.76 -7.79
CA PHE A 198 -9.70 -6.35 -6.49
C PHE A 198 -10.24 -7.77 -6.38
N ARG A 199 -9.42 -8.63 -5.80
CA ARG A 199 -9.81 -9.98 -5.39
C ARG A 199 -9.46 -10.13 -3.93
N CYS A 200 -10.47 -10.51 -3.16
CA CYS A 200 -10.30 -10.80 -1.75
C CYS A 200 -10.49 -12.28 -1.49
N PHE A 201 -9.70 -12.81 -0.58
CA PHE A 201 -9.74 -14.20 -0.15
C PHE A 201 -9.62 -14.26 1.37
N VAL A 202 -10.22 -15.26 2.00
CA VAL A 202 -10.16 -15.45 3.46
C VAL A 202 -9.31 -16.67 3.82
N ASP A 203 -8.49 -16.49 4.87
CA ASP A 203 -7.84 -17.55 5.64
C ASP A 203 -8.62 -17.76 6.94
N SER A 204 -9.34 -18.88 7.01
CA SER A 204 -10.09 -19.29 8.21
C SER A 204 -9.22 -19.79 9.36
N THR A 205 -7.94 -20.09 9.12
CA THR A 205 -7.02 -20.52 10.17
C THR A 205 -6.47 -19.35 10.99
N GLY A 206 -6.58 -18.12 10.48
CA GLY A 206 -6.05 -16.92 11.12
C GLY A 206 -4.51 -16.85 11.12
N LEU A 207 -3.83 -17.68 10.33
CA LEU A 207 -2.36 -17.71 10.24
C LEU A 207 -1.80 -16.79 9.15
N GLY A 208 -2.64 -16.37 8.20
CA GLY A 208 -2.28 -15.52 7.08
C GLY A 208 -1.36 -16.22 6.08
N ARG A 209 -1.37 -17.56 6.02
CA ARG A 209 -0.46 -18.35 5.18
C ARG A 209 -1.04 -18.60 3.81
N THR A 210 -2.27 -19.09 3.76
CA THR A 210 -2.97 -19.50 2.54
C THR A 210 -4.36 -18.89 2.53
N PHE A 211 -4.85 -18.50 1.36
CA PHE A 211 -6.15 -17.85 1.22
C PHE A 211 -7.03 -18.58 0.19
N PRO A 212 -7.57 -19.76 0.55
CA PRO A 212 -8.23 -20.63 -0.42
C PRO A 212 -9.61 -20.15 -0.86
N THR A 213 -10.31 -19.39 0.00
CA THR A 213 -11.72 -19.06 -0.23
C THR A 213 -11.86 -17.66 -0.78
N ARG A 214 -12.30 -17.54 -2.04
CA ARG A 214 -12.60 -16.25 -2.67
C ARG A 214 -13.86 -15.63 -2.07
N LEU A 215 -13.81 -14.33 -1.82
CA LEU A 215 -14.92 -13.54 -1.28
C LEU A 215 -15.62 -12.74 -2.38
N LYS A 216 -16.92 -12.49 -2.17
CA LYS A 216 -17.70 -11.59 -3.03
C LYS A 216 -17.44 -10.14 -2.61
N LEU A 217 -17.41 -9.24 -3.59
CA LEU A 217 -17.23 -7.80 -3.40
C LEU A 217 -18.43 -7.06 -3.97
N THR A 218 -18.68 -5.82 -3.55
CA THR A 218 -19.71 -4.99 -4.17
C THR A 218 -19.37 -4.72 -5.65
N PRO A 219 -20.36 -4.79 -6.57
CA PRO A 219 -20.19 -4.35 -7.94
C PRO A 219 -19.78 -2.86 -8.01
N GLY A 220 -18.80 -2.52 -8.84
CA GLY A 220 -18.44 -1.11 -9.08
C GLY A 220 -17.78 -0.39 -7.90
N ALA A 221 -17.12 -1.12 -6.99
CA ALA A 221 -16.44 -0.54 -5.82
C ALA A 221 -15.36 0.52 -6.15
N LEU A 222 -15.05 0.75 -7.42
CA LEU A 222 -14.27 1.89 -7.90
C LEU A 222 -14.83 2.40 -9.25
N PRO A 223 -14.79 3.73 -9.49
CA PRO A 223 -15.35 4.32 -10.70
C PRO A 223 -14.62 3.82 -11.97
N ALA A 224 -15.39 3.68 -13.04
CA ALA A 224 -14.87 3.57 -14.40
C ALA A 224 -14.48 4.97 -14.90
N GLY A 225 -13.27 5.11 -15.43
CA GLY A 225 -12.77 6.32 -16.07
C GLY A 225 -11.31 6.62 -15.72
N VAL A 226 -10.47 6.85 -16.72
CA VAL A 226 -9.15 7.49 -16.52
C VAL A 226 -9.38 8.97 -16.35
N LYS A 227 -9.22 9.49 -15.12
CA LYS A 227 -9.09 10.93 -14.89
C LYS A 227 -7.79 11.19 -14.12
N PRO A 228 -6.77 11.84 -14.71
CA PRO A 228 -5.63 12.31 -13.94
C PRO A 228 -6.17 13.28 -12.89
N ASN A 229 -6.13 12.86 -11.63
CA ASN A 229 -6.66 13.67 -10.56
C ASN A 229 -5.65 14.80 -10.30
N LYS A 230 -5.99 16.02 -10.71
CA LYS A 230 -5.21 17.23 -10.36
C LYS A 230 -5.28 17.52 -8.84
N GLU A 231 -6.24 16.91 -8.13
CA GLU A 231 -6.55 17.15 -6.72
C GLU A 231 -6.32 15.91 -5.84
N GLY A 232 -5.16 15.79 -5.20
CA GLY A 232 -4.97 14.99 -3.98
C GLY A 232 -5.23 13.46 -4.03
N THR A 233 -4.90 12.79 -2.92
CA THR A 233 -5.15 11.37 -2.67
C THR A 233 -6.64 11.14 -2.37
N LYS A 234 -7.29 10.20 -3.07
CA LYS A 234 -8.71 9.85 -2.84
C LYS A 234 -8.85 8.67 -1.89
N GLN A 235 -9.93 8.67 -1.11
CA GLN A 235 -10.35 7.51 -0.32
C GLN A 235 -11.54 6.85 -0.98
N TRP A 236 -11.55 5.53 -0.97
CA TRP A 236 -12.58 4.71 -1.59
C TRP A 236 -13.10 3.67 -0.60
N HIS A 237 -14.28 3.14 -0.86
CA HIS A 237 -14.90 2.12 -0.02
C HIS A 237 -15.18 0.85 -0.81
N MET A 238 -14.73 -0.28 -0.27
CA MET A 238 -15.02 -1.61 -0.81
C MET A 238 -15.71 -2.43 0.27
N MET A 239 -16.84 -3.07 -0.06
CA MET A 239 -17.44 -4.05 0.85
C MET A 239 -16.98 -5.45 0.46
N VAL A 240 -16.57 -6.20 1.46
CA VAL A 240 -16.23 -7.61 1.35
C VAL A 240 -17.33 -8.41 2.04
N TYR A 241 -18.04 -9.23 1.28
CA TYR A 241 -19.13 -10.05 1.80
C TYR A 241 -18.58 -11.38 2.33
N LEU A 242 -18.98 -11.73 3.55
CA LEU A 242 -18.56 -12.94 4.23
C LEU A 242 -19.53 -14.09 3.94
N PRO A 243 -19.05 -15.33 3.74
CA PRO A 243 -19.93 -16.47 3.53
C PRO A 243 -20.74 -16.78 4.80
N THR A 244 -21.97 -17.28 4.63
CA THR A 244 -22.79 -17.76 5.76
C THR A 244 -22.18 -18.99 6.44
N SER A 245 -21.41 -19.77 5.70
CA SER A 245 -20.62 -20.90 6.20
C SER A 245 -19.25 -20.51 6.75
N LEU A 246 -18.99 -19.21 6.98
CA LEU A 246 -17.73 -18.75 7.54
C LEU A 246 -17.52 -19.36 8.92
N ASP A 247 -16.37 -20.01 9.11
CA ASP A 247 -15.94 -20.54 10.40
C ASP A 247 -14.47 -20.19 10.66
N CYS A 248 -14.25 -19.14 11.43
CA CYS A 248 -12.92 -18.71 11.85
C CYS A 248 -12.42 -19.57 13.00
N LYS A 249 -11.23 -20.15 12.81
CA LYS A 249 -10.59 -21.10 13.72
C LYS A 249 -9.35 -20.53 14.41
N GLY A 250 -8.85 -19.39 13.94
CA GLY A 250 -7.67 -18.75 14.49
C GLY A 250 -7.84 -18.35 15.94
N SER A 251 -6.76 -18.46 16.70
CA SER A 251 -6.66 -18.01 18.08
C SER A 251 -5.33 -17.31 18.27
N HIS A 252 -5.33 -16.13 18.89
CA HIS A 252 -4.12 -15.33 19.13
C HIS A 252 -4.30 -14.45 20.35
N ASN A 253 -3.33 -14.45 21.28
CA ASN A 253 -3.33 -13.63 22.51
C ASN A 253 -4.68 -13.57 23.24
N GLY A 254 -5.32 -14.72 23.45
CA GLY A 254 -6.59 -14.84 24.17
C GLY A 254 -7.84 -14.50 23.34
N ARG A 255 -7.70 -13.96 22.13
CA ARG A 255 -8.81 -13.79 21.18
C ARG A 255 -8.97 -15.06 20.35
N LYS A 256 -10.21 -15.52 20.19
CA LYS A 256 -10.58 -16.71 19.40
C LYS A 256 -11.35 -16.28 18.16
N SER A 257 -11.59 -17.22 17.25
CA SER A 257 -12.39 -17.02 16.05
C SER A 257 -11.81 -15.97 15.10
N ILE A 258 -10.50 -15.97 14.95
CA ILE A 258 -9.79 -15.02 14.08
C ILE A 258 -9.71 -15.58 12.65
N CYS A 259 -10.06 -14.74 11.69
CA CYS A 259 -9.78 -14.93 10.27
C CYS A 259 -8.91 -13.77 9.76
N ILE A 260 -8.29 -13.97 8.61
CA ILE A 260 -7.56 -12.91 7.89
C ILE A 260 -8.06 -12.85 6.46
N ILE A 261 -8.40 -11.66 5.99
CA ILE A 261 -8.76 -11.41 4.59
C ILE A 261 -7.55 -10.82 3.89
N ARG A 262 -7.13 -11.41 2.78
CA ARG A 262 -6.17 -10.80 1.85
C ARG A 262 -6.94 -10.20 0.69
N CYS A 263 -6.81 -8.90 0.49
CA CYS A 263 -7.33 -8.19 -0.67
C CYS A 263 -6.16 -7.65 -1.49
N GLN A 264 -6.21 -7.86 -2.80
CA GLN A 264 -5.20 -7.36 -3.72
C GLN A 264 -5.79 -6.98 -5.07
N ASP A 265 -5.16 -6.04 -5.75
CA ASP A 265 -5.46 -5.69 -7.13
C ASP A 265 -4.84 -6.68 -8.14
N ARG A 266 -4.82 -6.28 -9.42
CA ARG A 266 -4.22 -7.02 -10.55
C ARG A 266 -3.00 -6.32 -11.15
N SER A 267 -2.41 -5.37 -10.44
CA SER A 267 -1.27 -4.60 -10.96
C SER A 267 -0.08 -5.51 -11.26
N GLU A 268 0.44 -5.44 -12.49
CA GLU A 268 1.61 -6.24 -12.91
C GLU A 268 2.88 -5.81 -12.16
N ASP A 269 2.95 -4.51 -11.87
CA ASP A 269 3.93 -3.85 -11.00
C ASP A 269 3.78 -4.21 -9.51
N GLY A 270 3.16 -5.35 -9.24
CA GLY A 270 3.07 -6.00 -7.95
C GLY A 270 1.66 -5.83 -7.42
N PRO A 271 0.89 -6.91 -7.20
CA PRO A 271 -0.45 -6.75 -6.70
C PRO A 271 -0.42 -5.96 -5.37
N PHE A 272 -1.16 -4.86 -5.30
CA PHE A 272 -1.23 -3.99 -4.13
C PHE A 272 -2.49 -4.24 -3.33
N GLY A 273 -2.44 -4.04 -2.01
CA GLY A 273 -3.60 -4.11 -1.14
C GLY A 273 -3.23 -4.31 0.32
N GLY A 274 -3.66 -5.41 0.92
CA GLY A 274 -3.32 -5.73 2.32
C GLY A 274 -4.04 -6.94 2.89
N CYS A 275 -3.57 -7.38 4.05
CA CYS A 275 -4.25 -8.36 4.90
C CYS A 275 -4.99 -7.67 6.04
N VAL A 276 -6.29 -7.92 6.19
CA VAL A 276 -7.13 -7.37 7.25
C VAL A 276 -7.54 -8.50 8.19
N PRO A 277 -7.14 -8.48 9.47
CA PRO A 277 -7.62 -9.43 10.45
C PRO A 277 -9.02 -9.06 10.95
N PHE A 278 -9.81 -10.06 11.30
CA PHE A 278 -11.06 -9.84 12.01
C PHE A 278 -11.41 -11.01 12.93
N GLN A 279 -12.16 -10.71 13.98
CA GLN A 279 -12.79 -11.69 14.85
C GLN A 279 -14.22 -11.96 14.36
N GLN A 280 -14.55 -13.23 14.13
CA GLN A 280 -15.93 -13.64 13.93
C GLN A 280 -16.66 -13.67 15.27
N LEU A 281 -17.73 -12.88 15.38
CA LEU A 281 -18.69 -13.00 16.48
C LEU A 281 -19.80 -13.99 16.09
N ARG A 282 -20.26 -14.76 17.07
CA ARG A 282 -21.29 -15.79 16.94
C ARG A 282 -22.42 -15.55 17.97
N PRO A 283 -23.61 -16.16 17.77
CA PRO A 283 -24.66 -16.14 18.79
C PRO A 283 -24.12 -16.57 20.16
N GLY A 284 -24.35 -15.74 21.18
CA GLY A 284 -23.84 -15.95 22.54
C GLY A 284 -22.55 -15.20 22.86
N ASP A 285 -21.84 -14.67 21.86
CA ASP A 285 -20.72 -13.75 22.11
C ASP A 285 -21.24 -12.39 22.58
N LYS A 286 -20.43 -11.72 23.40
CA LYS A 286 -20.68 -10.32 23.78
C LYS A 286 -20.58 -9.43 22.53
N ASP A 287 -21.48 -8.45 22.43
CA ASP A 287 -21.58 -7.50 21.31
C ASP A 287 -21.96 -8.14 19.96
N TYR A 288 -22.43 -9.40 19.97
CA TYR A 288 -22.99 -10.05 18.78
C TYR A 288 -24.33 -9.45 18.42
N SER A 289 -24.49 -9.14 17.14
CA SER A 289 -25.75 -8.79 16.51
C SER A 289 -25.98 -9.66 15.28
N PRO A 290 -27.23 -10.07 14.98
CA PRO A 290 -27.53 -10.78 13.75
C PRO A 290 -26.95 -10.06 12.52
N PRO A 291 -26.43 -10.80 11.51
CA PRO A 291 -25.82 -10.21 10.34
C PRO A 291 -26.77 -9.22 9.67
N LYS A 292 -26.27 -8.01 9.39
CA LYS A 292 -27.07 -7.01 8.67
C LYS A 292 -27.23 -7.43 7.21
N PRO A 293 -28.35 -7.09 6.56
CA PRO A 293 -28.50 -7.29 5.13
C PRO A 293 -27.32 -6.69 4.38
N GLN A 294 -26.78 -7.43 3.42
CA GLN A 294 -25.66 -6.97 2.60
C GLN A 294 -26.12 -5.77 1.77
N PRO A 295 -25.53 -4.57 1.96
CA PRO A 295 -25.95 -3.39 1.23
C PRO A 295 -25.65 -3.59 -0.26
N THR A 296 -26.63 -3.29 -1.11
CA THR A 296 -26.55 -3.48 -2.57
C THR A 296 -25.96 -2.27 -3.30
N ASN A 297 -25.99 -1.09 -2.68
CA ASN A 297 -25.39 0.15 -3.19
C ASN A 297 -24.52 0.80 -2.10
N ILE A 298 -23.27 1.11 -2.42
CA ILE A 298 -22.39 1.93 -1.55
C ILE A 298 -22.35 3.33 -2.17
N PRO A 299 -22.77 4.38 -1.45
CA PRO A 299 -22.51 5.75 -1.88
C PRO A 299 -21.00 5.98 -2.02
N GLU A 300 -20.57 6.60 -3.12
CA GLU A 300 -19.21 7.15 -3.23
C GLU A 300 -18.98 8.07 -2.02
N PRO A 301 -17.82 7.99 -1.33
CA PRO A 301 -17.58 8.84 -0.17
C PRO A 301 -17.66 10.31 -0.59
N GLU A 302 -18.47 11.07 0.14
CA GLU A 302 -18.47 12.52 0.06
C GLU A 302 -17.05 13.03 0.38
N PRO A 303 -16.48 13.96 -0.42
CA PRO A 303 -15.13 14.44 -0.18
C PRO A 303 -15.00 14.93 1.25
N ALA A 304 -14.00 14.41 1.98
CA ALA A 304 -13.77 14.80 3.36
C ALA A 304 -13.63 16.33 3.44
N PRO A 305 -14.28 17.01 4.41
CA PRO A 305 -14.06 18.42 4.63
C PRO A 305 -12.56 18.65 4.83
N ILE A 306 -11.98 19.53 4.02
CA ILE A 306 -10.61 19.99 4.22
C ILE A 306 -10.59 20.65 5.61
N GLN A 307 -10.10 19.94 6.62
CA GLN A 307 -9.74 20.59 7.87
C GLN A 307 -8.59 21.55 7.51
N SER A 308 -8.90 22.84 7.40
CA SER A 308 -7.87 23.86 7.22
C SER A 308 -6.85 23.63 8.32
N ALA A 309 -5.59 23.45 7.95
CA ALA A 309 -4.49 23.40 8.89
C ALA A 309 -4.65 24.58 9.85
N GLN A 310 -4.96 24.29 11.11
CA GLN A 310 -4.94 25.32 12.13
C GLN A 310 -3.48 25.75 12.24
N THR A 311 -3.17 26.93 11.70
CA THR A 311 -1.94 27.65 12.00
C THR A 311 -1.75 27.65 13.50
N PRO A 312 -0.63 27.13 14.04
CA PRO A 312 -0.38 27.16 15.46
C PRO A 312 -0.43 28.60 15.96
N LYS A 313 -1.33 28.85 16.90
CA LYS A 313 -1.39 30.10 17.67
C LYS A 313 -0.04 30.26 18.39
N PRO A 314 0.66 31.41 18.28
CA PRO A 314 1.95 31.58 18.94
C PRO A 314 1.74 31.64 20.47
N THR A 315 2.42 30.76 21.20
CA THR A 315 2.51 30.80 22.67
C THR A 315 3.49 31.92 23.07
N PRO A 316 3.14 32.77 24.06
CA PRO A 316 3.99 33.89 24.45
C PRO A 316 5.26 33.41 25.16
N SER A 317 6.42 33.78 24.60
CA SER A 317 7.73 33.56 25.20
C SER A 317 8.07 34.72 26.13
N ASN A 318 8.10 34.46 27.44
CA ASN A 318 8.72 35.34 28.43
C ASN A 318 10.23 35.14 28.39
N THR A 319 11.01 36.20 28.06
CA THR A 319 12.34 36.57 28.62
C THR A 319 12.89 37.79 27.84
N PRO A 320 13.58 38.76 28.48
CA PRO A 320 13.57 40.15 28.04
C PRO A 320 14.64 40.55 27.01
N SER A 321 14.29 41.66 26.34
CA SER A 321 14.96 42.39 25.27
C SER A 321 16.44 42.73 25.49
N LYS A 322 17.24 42.61 24.41
CA LYS A 322 18.29 43.57 24.06
C LYS A 322 18.57 43.63 22.53
N SER A 323 18.20 44.78 21.96
CA SER A 323 18.84 45.60 20.92
C SER A 323 19.29 45.00 19.57
N THR A 324 18.48 45.31 18.55
CA THR A 324 18.78 45.92 17.23
C THR A 324 20.06 45.56 16.47
N THR A 325 19.93 45.01 15.25
CA THR A 325 20.50 45.52 13.96
C THR A 325 19.83 44.78 12.78
N SER A 326 19.76 45.46 11.63
CA SER A 326 18.87 45.34 10.46
C SER A 326 19.06 44.16 9.47
N LEU A 327 17.98 43.95 8.68
CA LEU A 327 17.74 43.13 7.46
C LEU A 327 18.86 43.14 6.38
N PRO A 328 18.93 42.11 5.48
CA PRO A 328 18.10 42.07 4.27
C PRO A 328 17.56 40.69 3.81
N GLN A 329 16.81 40.76 2.70
CA GLN A 329 15.73 39.93 2.15
C GLN A 329 16.09 38.55 1.54
N GLU A 330 15.08 37.68 1.58
CA GLU A 330 14.48 36.83 0.51
C GLU A 330 15.36 36.26 -0.62
N THR A 331 15.34 34.93 -0.78
CA THR A 331 15.49 34.25 -2.09
C THR A 331 14.76 32.89 -2.12
N GLU A 332 13.81 32.83 -3.05
CA GLU A 332 13.28 31.75 -3.91
C GLU A 332 13.33 30.26 -3.49
N VAL A 333 12.13 29.67 -3.58
CA VAL A 333 11.82 28.24 -3.59
C VAL A 333 12.09 27.68 -4.99
N VAL A 334 12.98 26.69 -5.09
CA VAL A 334 13.25 25.97 -6.35
C VAL A 334 12.26 24.81 -6.50
N ASP A 335 11.34 24.98 -7.43
CA ASP A 335 10.49 23.95 -8.04
C ASP A 335 11.36 23.00 -8.88
N TYR A 336 11.18 21.68 -8.72
CA TYR A 336 11.77 20.70 -9.63
C TYR A 336 10.63 20.02 -10.38
N GLY A 337 10.40 20.55 -11.57
CA GLY A 337 9.48 20.05 -12.56
C GLY A 337 9.78 18.62 -12.98
N ASP A 338 8.68 17.91 -13.14
CA ASP A 338 8.49 16.74 -13.98
C ASP A 338 8.66 17.18 -15.44
N GLU A 339 9.73 16.75 -16.11
CA GLU A 339 9.84 16.84 -17.57
C GLU A 339 10.18 15.47 -18.14
N GLY A 340 9.24 14.98 -18.94
CA GLY A 340 9.47 13.86 -19.83
C GLY A 340 10.54 14.20 -20.86
N SER A 341 11.29 13.19 -21.28
CA SER A 341 11.96 13.21 -22.56
C SER A 341 11.67 11.90 -23.28
N ASP A 342 10.93 12.10 -24.35
CA ASP A 342 10.86 11.33 -25.58
C ASP A 342 12.24 10.78 -25.98
N TYR A 343 12.33 9.49 -26.26
CA TYR A 343 13.38 8.93 -27.09
C TYR A 343 12.77 7.80 -27.93
N SER A 344 12.43 8.19 -29.15
CA SER A 344 12.43 7.34 -30.32
C SER A 344 13.88 6.96 -30.60
N ASP A 345 14.15 5.65 -30.69
CA ASP A 345 15.16 5.08 -31.59
C ASP A 345 14.92 3.56 -31.69
N GLU A 346 14.81 3.09 -32.93
CA GLU A 346 14.57 1.71 -33.33
C GLU A 346 15.67 0.76 -32.83
N PRO A 347 15.37 -0.52 -32.52
CA PRO A 347 16.40 -1.51 -32.32
C PRO A 347 16.75 -2.20 -33.64
N GLU A 348 17.99 -2.05 -34.11
CA GLU A 348 18.59 -3.03 -35.02
C GLU A 348 18.90 -4.35 -34.28
N PRO A 349 18.77 -5.51 -34.95
CA PRO A 349 18.81 -6.81 -34.32
C PRO A 349 20.26 -7.25 -34.11
N TYR A 350 20.58 -7.80 -32.93
CA TYR A 350 21.81 -8.59 -32.81
C TYR A 350 21.55 -9.99 -32.28
N ASP A 351 22.16 -10.89 -33.03
CA ASP A 351 22.01 -12.32 -33.12
C ASP A 351 22.17 -13.12 -31.83
N SER A 352 21.45 -14.25 -31.85
CA SER A 352 21.77 -15.49 -31.17
C SER A 352 23.26 -15.81 -31.19
N TYR A 353 23.80 -16.36 -30.09
CA TYR A 353 24.52 -17.66 -30.10
C TYR A 353 24.97 -18.03 -28.67
N TYR A 354 24.63 -19.28 -28.32
CA TYR A 354 25.03 -20.11 -27.17
C TYR A 354 24.43 -19.86 -25.78
#